data_AF-A0A2S6PJQ2-F1
#
_entry.id   AF-A0A2S6PJQ2-F1
#
_cell.length_a   1.000
_cell.length_b   1.000
_cell.length_c   1.000
_cell.angle_alpha   90.00
_cell.angle_beta   90.00
_cell.angle_gamma   90.00
#
_symmetry.space_group_name_H-M   'P 1'
#
loop_
_entity.id
_entity.type
_entity.pdbx_description
1 polymer ?
#
loop_
_entity_poly.entity_id
_entity_poly.type
_entity_poly.pdbx_seq_one_letter_code
_entity_poly.pdbx_strand_id
1 'polypeptide(L)'
;MQLSIHRSDDLNDRELSIFRQGVGSAPNQVATYNDLPYLWQVIRKDGAELATFAPSSPPASDWPLLEESFRSLLMALSDQLPAQLGSAAVGFNVTNRADGDRVLAVLCNPHDELMALIDGTDSPDQWSPGHTEYEAAILSRGWHAEVPFRWWEATFPRGMEGATDLAALIVRELRHRGARGPADLDLSELTVDETLETGGIGADLGKLLLPGLGVNPPSNPSPARPSPSFDM
;
A
#
# COMPACT_ATOMS: atom_id res chain seq x y z
N MET A 1 -6.30 42.31 -4.46
CA MET A 1 -5.81 40.95 -4.70
C MET A 1 -4.28 41.04 -4.71
N GLN A 2 -3.62 40.55 -3.66
CA GLN A 2 -2.19 40.74 -3.45
C GLN A 2 -1.48 39.45 -3.84
N LEU A 3 -0.69 39.50 -4.92
CA LEU A 3 0.16 38.40 -5.35
C LEU A 3 1.41 38.39 -4.47
N SER A 4 1.57 37.40 -3.61
CA SER A 4 2.79 37.20 -2.82
C SER A 4 3.68 36.17 -3.51
N ILE A 5 4.86 36.61 -3.95
CA ILE A 5 5.91 35.74 -4.49
C ILE A 5 6.73 35.25 -3.30
N HIS A 6 6.55 33.99 -2.91
CA HIS A 6 7.42 33.33 -1.96
C HIS A 6 8.72 32.93 -2.66
N ARG A 7 9.87 33.02 -1.96
CA ARG A 7 11.14 32.50 -2.49
C ARG A 7 10.99 30.99 -2.69
N SER A 8 11.42 30.50 -3.85
CA SER A 8 11.32 29.08 -4.25
C SER A 8 11.95 28.13 -3.22
N ASP A 9 12.99 28.58 -2.52
CA ASP A 9 13.74 27.74 -1.58
C ASP A 9 12.96 27.48 -0.28
N ASP A 10 12.28 28.50 0.27
CA ASP A 10 11.46 28.35 1.48
C ASP A 10 10.20 27.50 1.22
N LEU A 11 9.67 27.59 -0.01
CA LEU A 11 8.55 26.75 -0.46
C LEU A 11 9.03 25.30 -0.62
N ASN A 12 10.18 25.09 -1.28
CA ASN A 12 10.79 23.79 -1.45
C ASN A 12 11.13 23.12 -0.11
N ASP A 13 11.66 23.86 0.87
CA ASP A 13 12.01 23.30 2.19
C ASP A 13 10.77 22.89 2.98
N ARG A 14 9.68 23.67 2.88
CA ARG A 14 8.40 23.34 3.52
C ARG A 14 7.73 22.15 2.84
N GLU A 15 7.69 22.12 1.51
CA GLU A 15 7.15 21.01 0.73
C GLU A 15 7.95 19.73 0.96
N LEU A 16 9.29 19.84 0.99
CA LEU A 16 10.17 18.75 1.34
C LEU A 16 9.93 18.28 2.78
N SER A 17 9.76 19.19 3.75
CA SER A 17 9.47 18.81 5.13
C SER A 17 8.13 18.07 5.28
N ILE A 18 7.09 18.55 4.61
CA ILE A 18 5.78 17.88 4.54
C ILE A 18 5.97 16.48 3.94
N PHE A 19 6.65 16.38 2.79
CA PHE A 19 6.94 15.11 2.16
C PHE A 19 7.74 14.13 3.04
N ARG A 20 8.76 14.63 3.75
CA ARG A 20 9.61 13.82 4.65
C ARG A 20 8.84 13.27 5.84
N GLN A 21 7.84 14.00 6.32
CA GLN A 21 7.12 13.73 7.58
C GLN A 21 5.66 13.27 7.34
N GLY A 22 5.17 13.30 6.10
CA GLY A 22 3.75 13.17 5.76
C GLY A 22 2.98 14.46 6.07
N VAL A 23 2.56 14.62 7.33
CA VAL A 23 1.80 15.79 7.80
C VAL A 23 2.25 16.19 9.19
N GLY A 24 3.11 17.21 9.24
CA GLY A 24 3.53 17.84 10.49
C GLY A 24 4.18 16.88 11.49
N SER A 25 4.20 17.29 12.76
CA SER A 25 4.91 16.59 13.85
C SER A 25 4.01 16.25 15.03
N ALA A 26 2.70 16.47 14.92
CA ALA A 26 1.75 16.16 15.97
C ALA A 26 1.35 14.68 15.94
N PRO A 27 1.15 14.03 17.12
CA PRO A 27 0.88 12.59 17.22
C PRO A 27 -0.47 12.14 16.64
N ASN A 28 -1.33 13.07 16.22
CA ASN A 28 -2.66 12.84 15.66
C ASN A 28 -2.81 13.36 14.22
N GLN A 29 -1.71 13.71 13.55
CA GLN A 29 -1.76 14.10 12.14
C GLN A 29 -1.53 12.86 11.26
N VAL A 30 -2.49 12.60 10.36
CA VAL A 30 -2.37 11.64 9.25
C VAL A 30 -2.61 12.34 7.94
N ALA A 31 -1.94 11.87 6.90
CA ALA A 31 -2.03 12.49 5.59
C ALA A 31 -3.44 12.25 5.05
N THR A 32 -4.15 13.33 4.79
CA THR A 32 -5.50 13.32 4.22
C THR A 32 -5.42 13.43 2.70
N TYR A 33 -6.51 13.13 2.01
CA TYR A 33 -6.60 13.36 0.57
C TYR A 33 -6.34 14.83 0.16
N ASN A 34 -6.48 15.80 1.06
CA ASN A 34 -6.15 17.19 0.76
C ASN A 34 -4.64 17.50 0.86
N ASP A 35 -3.83 16.56 1.36
CA ASP A 35 -2.37 16.66 1.45
C ASP A 35 -1.66 16.14 0.17
N LEU A 36 -2.44 15.93 -0.91
CA LEU A 36 -1.91 15.75 -2.25
C LEU A 36 -1.00 16.94 -2.63
N PRO A 37 0.14 16.70 -3.30
CA PRO A 37 0.51 15.47 -4.03
C PRO A 37 1.27 14.40 -3.22
N TYR A 38 1.46 14.53 -1.91
CA TYR A 38 2.53 13.80 -1.20
C TYR A 38 2.12 12.48 -0.53
N LEU A 39 1.15 11.74 -1.07
CA LEU A 39 0.72 10.45 -0.50
C LEU A 39 1.53 9.23 -1.01
N TRP A 40 2.13 9.34 -2.19
CA TRP A 40 2.99 8.29 -2.75
C TRP A 40 3.99 8.85 -3.78
N GLN A 41 5.09 8.13 -4.02
CA GLN A 41 6.08 8.47 -5.05
C GLN A 41 6.69 7.21 -5.66
N VAL A 42 7.17 7.28 -6.90
CA VAL A 42 8.01 6.26 -7.52
C VAL A 42 9.44 6.76 -7.70
N ILE A 43 10.40 6.02 -7.15
CA ILE A 43 11.81 6.15 -7.52
C ILE A 43 12.06 5.22 -8.71
N ARG A 44 12.14 5.80 -9.92
CA ARG A 44 12.37 5.04 -11.15
C ARG A 44 13.78 4.44 -11.15
N LYS A 45 13.90 3.22 -11.67
CA LYS A 45 15.16 2.45 -11.73
C LYS A 45 16.30 3.18 -12.47
N ASP A 46 15.95 4.00 -13.46
CA ASP A 46 16.91 4.71 -14.33
C ASP A 46 17.18 6.16 -13.87
N GLY A 47 16.56 6.59 -12.76
CA GLY A 47 16.74 7.91 -12.18
C GLY A 47 18.03 7.99 -11.37
N ALA A 48 18.98 8.83 -11.80
CA ALA A 48 20.21 9.09 -11.07
C ALA A 48 19.94 9.55 -9.62
N GLU A 49 20.66 8.94 -8.66
CA GLU A 49 20.85 9.37 -7.27
C GLU A 49 19.63 9.98 -6.53
N LEU A 50 18.65 9.14 -6.19
CA LEU A 50 17.80 9.34 -5.01
C LEU A 50 17.79 8.10 -4.10
N ALA A 51 18.88 7.33 -4.14
CA ALA A 51 19.13 6.23 -3.21
C ALA A 51 19.49 6.81 -1.83
N THR A 52 18.49 7.07 -0.97
CA THR A 52 18.62 6.96 0.51
C THR A 52 17.38 7.40 1.29
N PHE A 53 16.41 8.08 0.68
CA PHE A 53 15.33 8.67 1.47
C PHE A 53 14.11 7.76 1.55
N ALA A 54 14.02 6.98 2.63
CA ALA A 54 12.75 6.42 3.10
C ALA A 54 12.13 7.43 4.10
N PRO A 55 11.01 8.10 3.76
CA PRO A 55 10.34 8.98 4.70
C PRO A 55 9.98 8.20 5.98
N SER A 56 10.51 8.66 7.11
CA SER A 56 10.14 8.16 8.42
C SER A 56 8.84 8.82 8.84
N SER A 57 7.71 8.24 8.45
CA SER A 57 6.41 8.61 9.01
C SER A 57 6.16 7.77 10.26
N PRO A 58 5.79 8.39 11.40
CA PRO A 58 5.38 7.61 12.55
C PRO A 58 4.15 6.77 12.19
N PRO A 59 3.97 5.59 12.79
CA PRO A 59 2.73 4.85 12.65
C PRO A 59 1.55 5.70 13.15
N ALA A 60 0.37 5.46 12.56
CA ALA A 60 -0.86 6.11 12.98
C ALA A 60 -1.12 5.82 14.47
N SER A 61 -1.69 6.79 15.19
CA SER A 61 -1.91 6.65 16.63
C SER A 61 -3.10 5.76 16.98
N ASP A 62 -4.03 5.54 16.06
CA ASP A 62 -5.19 4.66 16.23
C ASP A 62 -5.71 4.09 14.90
N TRP A 63 -6.72 3.21 15.00
CA TRP A 63 -7.33 2.53 13.86
C TRP A 63 -8.09 3.47 12.90
N PRO A 64 -8.96 4.40 13.37
CA PRO A 64 -9.61 5.35 12.48
C PRO A 64 -8.62 6.18 11.65
N LEU A 65 -7.52 6.62 12.26
CA LEU A 65 -6.47 7.37 11.55
C LEU A 65 -5.76 6.50 10.50
N LEU A 66 -5.48 5.23 10.80
CA LEU A 66 -4.90 4.30 9.83
C LEU A 66 -5.85 4.04 8.65
N GLU A 67 -7.15 3.84 8.92
CA GLU A 67 -8.18 3.65 7.89
C GLU A 67 -8.27 4.86 6.96
N GLU A 68 -8.24 6.06 7.52
CA GLU A 68 -8.23 7.32 6.77
C GLU A 68 -6.98 7.48 5.89
N SER A 69 -5.80 7.08 6.39
CA SER A 69 -4.57 7.05 5.61
C SER A 69 -4.67 6.09 4.42
N PHE A 70 -5.15 4.86 4.64
CA PHE A 70 -5.36 3.91 3.54
C PHE A 70 -6.35 4.42 2.51
N ARG A 71 -7.49 4.94 2.97
CA ARG A 71 -8.52 5.52 2.09
C ARG A 71 -7.94 6.65 1.24
N SER A 72 -7.18 7.56 1.85
CA SER A 72 -6.55 8.68 1.15
C SER A 72 -5.52 8.21 0.12
N LEU A 73 -4.67 7.24 0.48
CA LEU A 73 -3.70 6.65 -0.45
C LEU A 73 -4.40 5.97 -1.64
N LEU A 74 -5.40 5.12 -1.37
CA LEU A 74 -6.11 4.36 -2.41
C LEU A 74 -6.88 5.28 -3.36
N MET A 75 -7.45 6.38 -2.84
CA MET A 75 -8.03 7.43 -3.68
C MET A 75 -6.96 8.10 -4.55
N ALA A 76 -5.81 8.46 -3.99
CA ALA A 76 -4.72 9.08 -4.75
C ALA A 76 -4.19 8.16 -5.86
N LEU A 77 -4.00 6.87 -5.57
CA LEU A 77 -3.62 5.86 -6.56
C LEU A 77 -4.73 5.69 -7.63
N SER A 78 -5.99 5.74 -7.24
CA SER A 78 -7.12 5.71 -8.17
C SER A 78 -7.14 6.91 -9.13
N ASP A 79 -6.71 8.08 -8.70
CA ASP A 79 -6.76 9.26 -9.56
C ASP A 79 -5.49 9.46 -10.39
N GLN A 80 -4.33 9.19 -9.79
CA GLN A 80 -3.05 9.66 -10.31
C GLN A 80 -2.26 8.59 -11.06
N LEU A 81 -2.45 7.32 -10.72
CA LEU A 81 -1.60 6.24 -11.22
C LEU A 81 -1.65 6.08 -12.76
N PRO A 82 -2.82 6.14 -13.44
CA PRO A 82 -2.87 6.07 -14.90
C PRO A 82 -2.17 7.24 -15.58
N ALA A 83 -2.28 8.43 -14.99
CA ALA A 83 -1.65 9.64 -15.52
C ALA A 83 -0.12 9.65 -15.33
N GLN A 84 0.39 9.05 -14.25
CA GLN A 84 1.81 9.06 -13.92
C GLN A 84 2.59 7.85 -14.46
N LEU A 85 1.95 6.67 -14.53
CA LEU A 85 2.61 5.40 -14.82
C LEU A 85 1.97 4.61 -15.98
N GLY A 86 0.94 5.17 -16.64
CA GLY A 86 0.27 4.50 -17.75
C GLY A 86 -0.39 3.20 -17.29
N SER A 87 0.06 2.06 -17.82
CA SER A 87 -0.47 0.73 -17.52
C SER A 87 0.24 0.01 -16.36
N ALA A 88 1.25 0.61 -15.74
CA ALA A 88 1.97 -0.06 -14.64
C ALA A 88 1.13 -0.16 -13.37
N ALA A 89 1.18 -1.31 -12.71
CA ALA A 89 0.57 -1.53 -11.41
C ALA A 89 1.54 -1.16 -10.28
N VAL A 90 1.00 -0.83 -9.11
CA VAL A 90 1.78 -0.69 -7.88
C VAL A 90 1.29 -1.67 -6.83
N GLY A 91 2.23 -2.12 -6.00
CA GLY A 91 1.96 -3.07 -4.93
C GLY A 91 2.69 -2.70 -3.65
N PHE A 92 2.10 -3.05 -2.52
CA PHE A 92 2.77 -3.02 -1.23
C PHE A 92 2.18 -4.05 -0.27
N ASN A 93 3.00 -4.50 0.67
CA ASN A 93 2.60 -5.44 1.72
C ASN A 93 2.56 -4.75 3.07
N VAL A 94 1.52 -5.08 3.85
CA VAL A 94 1.43 -4.78 5.29
C VAL A 94 1.69 -6.07 6.04
N THR A 95 2.82 -6.12 6.73
CA THR A 95 3.23 -7.25 7.57
C THR A 95 2.68 -7.05 8.97
N ASN A 96 1.93 -8.04 9.47
CA ASN A 96 1.37 -8.04 10.81
C ASN A 96 2.25 -8.89 11.75
N ARG A 97 3.06 -8.23 12.60
CA ARG A 97 3.94 -8.92 13.54
C ARG A 97 3.18 -9.73 14.60
N ALA A 98 1.96 -9.32 14.92
CA ALA A 98 1.11 -10.03 15.89
C ALA A 98 0.57 -11.37 15.34
N ASP A 99 0.62 -11.56 14.02
CA ASP A 99 0.13 -12.73 13.29
C ASP A 99 1.29 -13.52 12.68
N GLY A 100 2.43 -13.60 13.38
CA GLY A 100 3.61 -14.36 12.92
C GLY A 100 4.21 -13.82 11.62
N ASP A 101 4.22 -12.50 11.45
CA ASP A 101 4.71 -11.80 10.25
C ASP A 101 3.94 -12.14 8.96
N ARG A 102 2.67 -12.54 9.08
CA ARG A 102 1.80 -12.72 7.91
C ARG A 102 1.56 -11.41 7.18
N VAL A 103 1.40 -11.54 5.87
CA VAL A 103 1.30 -10.43 4.94
C VAL A 103 -0.14 -10.26 4.47
N LEU A 104 -0.56 -8.99 4.44
CA LEU A 104 -1.67 -8.50 3.62
C LEU A 104 -1.06 -7.70 2.47
N ALA A 105 -1.26 -8.16 1.24
CA ALA A 105 -0.82 -7.43 0.04
C ALA A 105 -1.94 -6.51 -0.44
N VAL A 106 -1.56 -5.33 -0.93
CA VAL A 106 -2.45 -4.37 -1.60
C VAL A 106 -1.88 -4.11 -2.98
N LEU A 107 -2.74 -4.22 -3.99
CA LEU A 107 -2.39 -4.06 -5.40
C LEU A 107 -3.33 -3.02 -6.01
N CYS A 108 -2.77 -2.13 -6.83
CA CYS A 108 -3.53 -1.12 -7.56
C CYS A 108 -3.14 -1.17 -9.03
N ASN A 109 -4.07 -1.63 -9.86
CA ASN A 109 -3.91 -1.66 -11.32
C ASN A 109 -4.57 -0.41 -11.95
N PRO A 110 -3.91 0.31 -12.88
CA PRO A 110 -4.45 1.52 -13.50
C PRO A 110 -5.71 1.29 -14.35
N HIS A 111 -5.91 0.08 -14.87
CA HIS A 111 -6.97 -0.22 -15.81
C HIS A 111 -8.07 -1.12 -15.24
N ASP A 112 -7.92 -1.55 -14.00
CA ASP A 112 -8.75 -2.59 -13.40
C ASP A 112 -9.23 -2.14 -12.03
N GLU A 113 -8.96 -2.94 -10.99
CA GLU A 113 -9.53 -2.78 -9.66
C GLU A 113 -8.46 -2.46 -8.60
N LEU A 114 -8.92 -1.98 -7.45
CA LEU A 114 -8.14 -2.00 -6.21
C LEU A 114 -8.28 -3.39 -5.60
N MET A 115 -7.18 -4.03 -5.25
CA MET A 115 -7.17 -5.41 -4.77
C MET A 115 -6.41 -5.53 -3.45
N ALA A 116 -6.92 -6.39 -2.56
CA ALA A 116 -6.14 -6.91 -1.45
C ALA A 116 -6.04 -8.43 -1.55
N LEU A 117 -4.93 -8.97 -1.04
CA LEU A 117 -4.69 -10.38 -0.89
C LEU A 117 -4.27 -10.68 0.55
N ILE A 118 -4.77 -11.76 1.14
CA ILE A 118 -4.27 -12.29 2.42
C ILE A 118 -3.85 -13.74 2.30
N ASP A 119 -2.82 -14.07 3.06
CA ASP A 119 -2.36 -15.44 3.22
C ASP A 119 -3.39 -16.27 3.99
N GLY A 120 -3.92 -17.31 3.33
CA GLY A 120 -4.81 -18.33 3.88
C GLY A 120 -4.14 -19.70 3.99
N THR A 121 -2.82 -19.78 4.17
CA THR A 121 -2.10 -21.05 4.32
C THR A 121 -2.64 -21.93 5.46
N ASP A 122 -3.23 -21.32 6.50
CA ASP A 122 -3.89 -22.05 7.59
C ASP A 122 -5.34 -22.49 7.26
N SER A 123 -5.82 -22.18 6.05
CA SER A 123 -7.11 -22.64 5.56
C SER A 123 -7.12 -24.18 5.49
N PRO A 124 -8.17 -24.83 6.03
CA PRO A 124 -8.38 -26.25 5.82
C PRO A 124 -8.40 -26.59 4.32
N ASP A 125 -7.81 -27.72 3.93
CA ASP A 125 -7.89 -28.20 2.55
C ASP A 125 -9.36 -28.30 2.11
N GLN A 126 -9.65 -28.11 0.82
CA GLN A 126 -11.01 -28.12 0.26
C GLN A 126 -11.86 -29.34 0.67
N TRP A 127 -11.21 -30.49 0.93
CA TRP A 127 -11.86 -31.73 1.31
C TRP A 127 -11.82 -32.03 2.82
N SER A 128 -11.25 -31.14 3.62
CA SER A 128 -11.15 -31.30 5.07
C SER A 128 -12.44 -30.86 5.76
N PRO A 129 -12.86 -31.55 6.83
CA PRO A 129 -13.89 -31.03 7.73
C PRO A 129 -13.49 -29.64 8.25
N GLY A 130 -14.37 -28.65 8.16
CA GLY A 130 -14.07 -27.27 8.56
C GLY A 130 -13.78 -26.31 7.41
N HIS A 131 -13.58 -26.79 6.17
CA HIS A 131 -13.31 -25.91 5.02
C HIS A 131 -14.50 -24.99 4.73
N THR A 132 -15.71 -25.53 4.64
CA THR A 132 -16.92 -24.73 4.35
C THR A 132 -17.20 -23.71 5.45
N GLU A 133 -16.97 -24.07 6.72
CA GLU A 133 -17.10 -23.13 7.84
C GLU A 133 -16.05 -22.02 7.78
N TYR A 134 -14.81 -22.36 7.41
CA TYR A 134 -13.72 -21.39 7.23
C TYR A 134 -14.01 -20.45 6.05
N GLU A 135 -14.41 -20.98 4.91
CA GLU A 135 -14.83 -20.24 3.72
C GLU A 135 -15.99 -19.29 4.04
N ALA A 136 -17.03 -19.77 4.72
CA ALA A 136 -18.14 -18.90 5.13
C ALA A 136 -17.67 -17.79 6.08
N ALA A 137 -16.73 -18.08 6.99
CA ALA A 137 -16.19 -17.08 7.90
C ALA A 137 -15.40 -16.01 7.15
N ILE A 138 -14.50 -16.37 6.23
CA ILE A 138 -13.68 -15.40 5.49
C ILE A 138 -14.54 -14.55 4.52
N LEU A 139 -15.52 -15.16 3.84
CA LEU A 139 -16.48 -14.43 3.02
C LEU A 139 -17.30 -13.44 3.87
N SER A 140 -17.74 -13.84 5.07
CA SER A 140 -18.45 -12.94 5.99
C SER A 140 -17.60 -11.76 6.49
N ARG A 141 -16.27 -11.89 6.44
CA ARG A 141 -15.33 -10.79 6.73
C ARG A 141 -15.11 -9.85 5.55
N GLY A 142 -15.73 -10.10 4.39
CA GLY A 142 -15.69 -9.26 3.21
C GLY A 142 -14.64 -9.66 2.17
N TRP A 143 -14.06 -10.86 2.28
CA TRP A 143 -13.24 -11.44 1.22
C TRP A 143 -14.14 -12.02 0.13
N HIS A 144 -13.67 -12.05 -1.12
CA HIS A 144 -14.50 -12.40 -2.28
C HIS A 144 -14.25 -13.83 -2.76
N ALA A 145 -12.99 -14.25 -2.87
CA ALA A 145 -12.65 -15.56 -3.42
C ALA A 145 -11.29 -16.08 -2.91
N GLU A 146 -11.11 -17.40 -2.95
CA GLU A 146 -9.79 -18.02 -2.86
C GLU A 146 -9.12 -18.02 -4.24
N VAL A 147 -7.86 -17.62 -4.29
CA VAL A 147 -7.01 -17.61 -5.48
C VAL A 147 -5.86 -18.62 -5.31
N PRO A 148 -5.06 -18.91 -6.37
CA PRO A 148 -4.00 -19.90 -6.28
C PRO A 148 -3.07 -19.72 -5.08
N PHE A 149 -2.51 -20.83 -4.61
CA PHE A 149 -1.63 -20.88 -3.43
C PHE A 149 -2.31 -20.51 -2.09
N ARG A 150 -3.63 -20.71 -1.99
CA ARG A 150 -4.44 -20.50 -0.76
C ARG A 150 -4.47 -19.04 -0.29
N TRP A 151 -4.35 -18.11 -1.22
CA TRP A 151 -4.58 -16.71 -0.92
C TRP A 151 -6.06 -16.40 -1.02
N TRP A 152 -6.53 -15.42 -0.27
CA TRP A 152 -7.86 -14.87 -0.45
C TRP A 152 -7.77 -13.48 -1.01
N GLU A 153 -8.61 -13.18 -1.99
CA GLU A 153 -8.69 -11.88 -2.63
C GLU A 153 -9.98 -11.14 -2.31
N ALA A 154 -9.88 -9.83 -2.32
CA ALA A 154 -11.02 -8.93 -2.40
C ALA A 154 -10.67 -7.81 -3.38
N THR A 155 -11.61 -7.48 -4.25
CA THR A 155 -11.42 -6.48 -5.28
C THR A 155 -12.54 -5.45 -5.25
N PHE A 156 -12.19 -4.19 -5.47
CA PHE A 156 -13.10 -3.06 -5.38
C PHE A 156 -12.89 -2.12 -6.57
N PRO A 157 -13.97 -1.46 -7.03
CA PRO A 157 -13.84 -0.48 -8.10
C PRO A 157 -12.93 0.67 -7.67
N ARG A 158 -12.24 1.27 -8.63
CA ARG A 158 -11.43 2.46 -8.35
C ARG A 158 -12.31 3.65 -7.99
N GLY A 159 -11.72 4.62 -7.28
CA GLY A 159 -12.40 5.83 -6.82
C GLY A 159 -12.86 5.73 -5.36
N MET A 160 -13.62 6.73 -4.92
CA MET A 160 -13.92 6.97 -3.50
C MET A 160 -14.59 5.78 -2.81
N GLU A 161 -15.57 5.15 -3.45
CA GLU A 161 -16.34 4.04 -2.87
C GLU A 161 -15.43 2.83 -2.60
N GLY A 162 -14.78 2.29 -3.63
CA GLY A 162 -13.92 1.13 -3.43
C GLY A 162 -12.66 1.41 -2.63
N ALA A 163 -12.12 2.63 -2.66
CA ALA A 163 -11.04 3.04 -1.75
C ALA A 163 -11.48 3.03 -0.28
N THR A 164 -12.74 3.41 -0.01
CA THR A 164 -13.30 3.38 1.35
C THR A 164 -13.53 1.95 1.81
N ASP A 165 -14.15 1.12 0.97
CA ASP A 165 -14.46 -0.27 1.32
C ASP A 165 -13.19 -1.11 1.49
N LEU A 166 -12.20 -0.94 0.62
CA LEU A 166 -10.92 -1.63 0.73
C LEU A 166 -10.15 -1.20 1.99
N ALA A 167 -10.10 0.10 2.29
CA ALA A 167 -9.46 0.59 3.51
C ALA A 167 -10.10 -0.02 4.79
N ALA A 168 -11.43 -0.05 4.83
CA ALA A 168 -12.18 -0.66 5.93
C ALA A 168 -11.93 -2.18 6.04
N LEU A 169 -11.85 -2.89 4.90
CA LEU A 169 -11.50 -4.32 4.88
C LEU A 169 -10.10 -4.56 5.44
N ILE A 170 -9.09 -3.79 5.00
CA ILE A 170 -7.70 -3.90 5.45
C ILE A 170 -7.62 -3.76 6.97
N VAL A 171 -8.16 -2.66 7.52
CA VAL A 171 -8.11 -2.40 8.96
C VAL A 171 -8.88 -3.44 9.76
N ARG A 172 -10.05 -3.87 9.28
CA ARG A 172 -10.84 -4.93 9.93
C ARG A 172 -10.07 -6.25 9.99
N GLU A 173 -9.43 -6.65 8.90
CA GLU A 173 -8.69 -7.91 8.83
C GLU A 173 -7.43 -7.88 9.72
N LEU A 174 -6.67 -6.78 9.71
CA LEU A 174 -5.49 -6.63 10.58
C LEU A 174 -5.86 -6.75 12.07
N ARG A 175 -6.99 -6.14 12.47
CA ARG A 175 -7.54 -6.27 13.82
C ARG A 175 -8.02 -7.68 14.12
N HIS A 176 -8.67 -8.34 13.17
CA HIS A 176 -9.13 -9.71 13.31
C HIS A 176 -7.96 -10.68 13.56
N ARG A 177 -6.83 -10.45 12.89
CA ARG A 177 -5.57 -11.18 13.04
C ARG A 177 -4.74 -10.77 14.25
N GLY A 178 -5.32 -10.02 15.20
CA GLY A 178 -4.74 -9.80 16.51
C GLY A 178 -3.76 -8.63 16.63
N ALA A 179 -3.58 -7.81 15.59
CA ALA A 179 -2.86 -6.54 15.74
C ALA A 179 -3.59 -5.66 16.78
N ARG A 180 -2.84 -5.07 17.72
CA ARG A 180 -3.39 -4.23 18.81
C ARG A 180 -3.47 -2.78 18.40
N GLY A 181 -2.55 -2.34 17.54
CA GLY A 181 -2.57 -1.02 16.93
C GLY A 181 -1.66 -0.93 15.71
N PRO A 182 -1.64 0.23 15.03
CA PRO A 182 -0.80 0.45 13.85
C PRO A 182 0.71 0.25 14.10
N ALA A 183 1.16 0.40 15.35
CA ALA A 183 2.55 0.16 15.74
C ALA A 183 3.00 -1.31 15.60
N ASP A 184 2.08 -2.26 15.49
CA ASP A 184 2.37 -3.68 15.27
C ASP A 184 2.59 -4.04 13.79
N LEU A 185 2.48 -3.04 12.90
CA LEU A 185 2.46 -3.23 11.45
C LEU A 185 3.71 -2.64 10.80
N ASP A 186 4.26 -3.34 9.80
CA ASP A 186 5.35 -2.86 8.97
C ASP A 186 4.99 -2.88 7.49
N LEU A 187 5.51 -1.92 6.72
CA LEU A 187 5.49 -1.99 5.27
C LEU A 187 6.59 -2.91 4.75
N SER A 188 6.30 -3.61 3.66
CA SER A 188 7.28 -4.40 2.92
C SER A 188 6.92 -4.46 1.44
N GLU A 189 7.85 -4.95 0.61
CA GLU A 189 7.65 -5.22 -0.82
C GLU A 189 6.93 -4.10 -1.58
N LEU A 190 7.53 -2.91 -1.57
CA LEU A 190 7.03 -1.72 -2.25
C LEU A 190 7.41 -1.78 -3.75
N THR A 191 6.49 -2.20 -4.61
CA THR A 191 6.77 -2.47 -6.03
C THR A 191 6.03 -1.56 -6.99
N VAL A 192 6.64 -1.39 -8.17
CA VAL A 192 6.06 -0.74 -9.35
C VAL A 192 6.41 -1.58 -10.55
N ASP A 193 5.45 -2.28 -11.11
CA ASP A 193 5.69 -3.25 -12.17
C ASP A 193 4.83 -2.90 -13.39
N GLU A 194 5.40 -3.03 -14.58
CA GLU A 194 4.64 -2.92 -15.83
C GLU A 194 3.56 -4.02 -15.88
N THR A 195 2.36 -3.67 -16.33
CA THR A 195 1.32 -4.68 -16.62
C THR A 195 1.36 -4.99 -18.10
N LEU A 196 1.66 -6.24 -18.44
CA LEU A 196 1.66 -6.71 -19.83
C LEU A 196 0.21 -6.81 -20.34
N GLU A 197 -0.01 -6.64 -21.64
CA GLU A 197 -1.34 -6.82 -22.27
C GLU A 197 -1.94 -8.22 -22.02
N THR A 198 -1.09 -9.21 -21.74
CA THR A 198 -1.48 -10.58 -21.38
C THR A 198 -1.94 -10.74 -19.93
N GLY A 199 -1.94 -9.68 -19.13
CA GLY A 199 -2.24 -9.70 -17.69
C GLY A 199 -1.07 -10.18 -16.81
N GLY A 200 0.12 -10.36 -17.38
CA GLY A 200 1.33 -10.73 -16.65
C GLY A 200 2.07 -9.53 -16.05
N ILE A 201 2.93 -9.80 -15.08
CA ILE A 201 3.86 -8.82 -14.50
C ILE A 201 5.06 -8.66 -15.43
N GLY A 202 5.30 -7.43 -15.90
CA GLY A 202 6.37 -7.02 -16.80
C GLY A 202 7.61 -6.53 -16.06
N ALA A 203 8.29 -5.53 -16.61
CA ALA A 203 9.52 -5.01 -16.02
C ALA A 203 9.27 -4.28 -14.69
N ASP A 204 10.18 -4.46 -13.73
CA ASP A 204 10.28 -3.62 -12.52
C ASP A 204 10.70 -2.21 -12.92
N LEU A 205 9.80 -1.25 -12.71
CA LEU A 205 9.95 0.15 -13.09
C LEU A 205 10.54 1.01 -11.97
N GLY A 206 10.63 0.49 -10.74
CA GLY A 206 11.17 1.23 -9.61
C GLY A 206 10.57 0.86 -8.26
N LYS A 207 10.87 1.71 -7.28
CA LYS A 207 10.42 1.53 -5.89
C LYS A 207 9.31 2.50 -5.56
N LEU A 208 8.24 1.97 -4.97
CA LEU A 208 7.16 2.77 -4.40
C LEU A 208 7.59 3.32 -3.03
N LEU A 209 7.25 4.57 -2.75
CA LEU A 209 7.36 5.20 -1.44
C LEU A 209 5.96 5.62 -0.98
N LEU A 210 5.64 5.37 0.29
CA LEU A 210 4.34 5.66 0.89
C LEU A 210 4.47 6.54 2.15
N PRO A 211 4.96 7.79 2.01
CA PRO A 211 5.00 8.73 3.12
C PRO A 211 3.60 8.95 3.70
N GLY A 212 3.48 8.93 5.02
CA GLY A 212 2.23 9.27 5.70
C GLY A 212 1.17 8.17 5.73
N LEU A 213 1.49 6.93 5.29
CA LEU A 213 0.54 5.81 5.38
C LEU A 213 0.18 5.43 6.82
N GLY A 214 1.01 5.81 7.80
CA GLY A 214 0.78 5.48 9.20
C GLY A 214 1.08 4.02 9.55
N VAL A 215 1.93 3.37 8.76
CA VAL A 215 2.51 2.04 9.03
C VAL A 215 4.02 2.20 9.16
N ASN A 216 4.67 1.42 10.04
CA ASN A 216 6.11 1.52 10.19
C ASN A 216 6.82 1.25 8.85
N PRO A 217 7.96 1.92 8.59
CA PRO A 217 8.78 1.59 7.43
C PRO A 217 9.33 0.16 7.53
N PRO A 218 9.82 -0.42 6.41
CA PRO A 218 10.35 -1.78 6.41
C PRO A 218 11.46 -1.97 7.45
N SER A 219 11.28 -2.92 8.36
CA SER A 219 12.26 -3.31 9.39
C SER A 219 13.60 -3.74 8.79
N ASN A 220 13.59 -4.26 7.56
CA ASN A 220 14.75 -4.52 6.72
C ASN A 220 14.47 -3.97 5.32
N PRO A 221 15.32 -3.11 4.73
CA PRO A 221 15.19 -2.77 3.32
C PRO A 221 15.38 -4.06 2.52
N SER A 222 14.39 -4.45 1.72
CA SER A 222 14.53 -5.61 0.83
C SER A 222 15.83 -5.49 0.05
N PRO A 223 16.68 -6.54 -0.01
CA PRO A 223 17.81 -6.54 -0.92
C PRO A 223 17.28 -6.26 -2.33
N ALA A 224 18.00 -5.47 -3.11
CA ALA A 224 17.68 -5.27 -4.51
C ALA A 224 17.45 -6.65 -5.15
N ARG A 225 16.31 -6.84 -5.82
CA ARG A 225 16.04 -8.09 -6.55
C ARG A 225 17.26 -8.41 -7.42
N PRO A 226 17.80 -9.63 -7.39
CA PRO A 226 18.82 -10.01 -8.35
C PRO A 226 18.23 -9.84 -9.76
N SER A 227 18.92 -9.07 -10.61
CA SER A 227 18.58 -8.97 -12.02
C SER A 227 18.47 -10.38 -12.61
N PRO A 228 17.41 -10.71 -13.37
CA PRO A 228 17.41 -11.94 -14.12
C PRO A 228 18.48 -11.81 -15.21
N SER A 229 19.68 -12.35 -14.95
CA SER A 229 20.67 -12.60 -15.97
C SER A 229 20.10 -13.68 -16.89
N PHE A 230 19.53 -13.26 -18.01
CA PHE A 230 19.35 -14.14 -19.16
C PHE A 230 20.68 -14.19 -19.90
N ASP A 231 21.52 -15.17 -19.57
CA ASP A 231 22.57 -15.61 -20.48
C ASP A 231 21.93 -16.45 -21.60
N MET A 232 22.40 -16.17 -22.83
CA MET A 232 21.99 -16.69 -24.15
C MET A 232 21.82 -18.21 -24.25
#